data_AF-A0A972CX76-F1
#
_entry.id   AF-A0A972CX76-F1
#
_cell.length_a   1.000
_cell.length_b   1.000
_cell.length_c   1.000
_cell.angle_alpha   90.00
_cell.angle_beta   90.00
_cell.angle_gamma   90.00
#
_symmetry.space_group_name_H-M   'P 1'
#
loop_
_entity.id
_entity.type
_entity.pdbx_description
1 polymer ?
#
loop_
_entity_poly.entity_id
_entity_poly.type
_entity_poly.pdbx_seq_one_letter_code
_entity_poly.pdbx_strand_id
1 'polypeptide(L)' 'MSKKLLLIFLTLALVFTLTACGGDSDEESEASSELNIFMWQQYISDDLIADFEEANDCKVNLSYMSDNA' A
#
# COMPACT_ATOMS: atom_id res chain seq x y z
N MET A 1 -16.96 2.17 45.99
CA MET A 1 -15.82 1.87 45.10
C MET A 1 -14.56 2.47 45.72
N SER A 2 -13.56 1.67 46.07
CA SER A 2 -12.35 2.20 46.71
C SER A 2 -11.59 3.08 45.71
N LYS A 3 -11.05 4.22 46.15
CA LYS A 3 -10.30 5.16 45.27
C LYS A 3 -9.15 4.45 44.51
N LYS A 4 -8.61 3.38 45.10
CA LYS A 4 -7.60 2.50 44.49
C LYS A 4 -8.14 1.72 43.29
N LEU A 5 -9.38 1.22 43.37
CA LEU A 5 -10.01 0.49 42.26
C LEU A 5 -10.29 1.40 41.06
N LEU A 6 -10.70 2.65 41.34
CA LEU A 6 -10.93 3.66 40.31
C LEU A 6 -9.63 4.02 39.56
N LEU A 7 -8.51 4.15 40.28
CA LEU A 7 -7.21 4.45 39.68
C LEU A 7 -6.67 3.31 38.81
N ILE A 8 -6.90 2.06 39.23
CA ILE A 8 -6.54 0.86 38.45
C ILE A 8 -7.38 0.81 37.16
N PHE A 9 -8.67 1.12 37.24
CA PHE A 9 -9.54 1.15 36.07
C PHE A 9 -9.16 2.27 35.09
N LEU A 10 -8.82 3.46 35.60
CA LEU A 10 -8.45 4.61 34.78
C LEU A 10 -7.12 4.40 34.06
N THR A 11 -6.14 3.81 34.74
CA THR A 11 -4.84 3.46 34.13
C THR A 11 -5.00 2.37 33.08
N LEU A 12 -5.83 1.36 33.33
CA LEU A 12 -6.12 0.31 32.36
C LEU A 12 -6.84 0.87 31.12
N ALA A 13 -7.81 1.75 31.30
CA ALA A 13 -8.51 2.42 30.20
C ALA A 13 -7.57 3.29 29.34
N LEU A 14 -6.63 3.99 29.95
CA LEU A 14 -5.67 4.84 29.23
C LEU A 14 -4.73 4.03 28.32
N VAL A 15 -4.33 2.82 28.76
CA VAL A 15 -3.50 1.91 27.95
C VAL A 15 -4.25 1.45 26.69
N PHE A 16 -5.57 1.22 26.77
CA PHE A 16 -6.40 0.87 25.61
C PHE A 16 -6.66 2.05 24.66
N THR A 17 -6.56 3.30 25.12
CA THR A 17 -6.72 4.46 24.23
C THR A 17 -5.49 4.75 23.36
N LEU A 18 -4.31 4.24 23.72
CA LEU A 18 -3.07 4.44 22.95
C LEU A 18 -3.03 3.60 21.66
N THR A 19 -3.81 2.51 21.57
CA THR A 19 -3.93 1.68 20.36
C THR A 19 -5.10 2.10 19.45
N ALA A 20 -5.91 3.08 19.87
CA ALA A 20 -7.12 3.51 19.17
C ALA A 20 -6.96 4.84 18.42
N CYS A 21 -5.75 5.39 18.38
CA CYS A 21 -5.39 6.56 17.58
C CYS A 21 -4.47 6.15 16.42
N GLY A 22 -4.89 5.14 15.66
CA GLY A 22 -4.45 4.92 14.28
C GLY A 22 -5.70 5.16 13.45
N GLY A 23 -5.73 6.30 12.75
CA GLY A 23 -6.87 6.75 11.95
C GLY A 23 -7.31 5.70 10.94
N ASP A 24 -8.55 5.88 10.45
CA ASP A 24 -9.20 5.12 9.38
C ASP A 24 -8.52 3.80 9.07
N SER A 25 -9.17 2.71 9.43
CA SER A 25 -8.98 1.46 8.71
C SER A 25 -9.43 1.68 7.26
N ASP A 26 -8.67 2.47 6.51
CA ASP A 26 -8.32 2.15 5.14
C ASP A 26 -7.91 0.69 5.24
N GLU A 27 -8.80 -0.19 4.79
CA GLU A 27 -8.36 -1.52 4.38
C GLU A 27 -7.11 -1.25 3.55
N GLU A 28 -5.93 -1.61 4.06
CA GLU A 28 -4.70 -1.60 3.28
C GLU A 28 -5.00 -2.56 2.14
N SER A 29 -5.56 -2.03 1.06
CA SER A 29 -5.68 -2.72 -0.20
C SER A 29 -4.25 -3.08 -0.53
N GLU A 30 -3.93 -4.38 -0.48
CA GLU A 30 -2.60 -4.86 -0.80
C GLU A 30 -2.13 -4.14 -2.06
N ALA A 31 -0.97 -3.48 -1.96
CA ALA A 31 -0.45 -2.73 -3.08
C ALA A 31 -0.39 -3.66 -4.29
N SER A 32 -0.94 -3.20 -5.42
CA SER A 32 -0.95 -3.97 -6.67
C SER A 32 0.46 -4.43 -7.03
N SER A 33 0.62 -5.73 -7.29
CA SER A 33 1.84 -6.28 -7.88
C SER A 33 1.92 -6.02 -9.39
N GLU A 34 1.02 -5.24 -9.97
CA GLU A 34 1.00 -4.87 -11.39
C GLU A 34 1.21 -3.36 -11.60
N LEU A 35 2.18 -3.01 -12.45
CA LEU A 35 2.42 -1.67 -12.98
C LEU A 35 1.83 -1.57 -14.39
N ASN A 36 0.76 -0.79 -14.53
CA ASN A 36 0.07 -0.59 -15.81
C ASN A 36 0.60 0.67 -16.51
N ILE A 37 1.08 0.56 -17.75
CA ILE A 37 1.64 1.69 -18.51
C ILE A 37 1.02 1.78 -19.90
N PHE A 38 0.60 2.99 -20.28
CA PHE A 38 0.12 3.30 -21.63
C PHE A 38 1.14 4.18 -22.37
N MET A 39 1.70 3.69 -23.47
CA MET A 39 2.80 4.37 -24.17
C MET A 39 2.82 4.12 -25.69
N TRP A 40 3.77 4.74 -26.40
CA TRP A 40 4.10 4.39 -27.78
C TRP A 40 4.93 3.11 -27.84
N GLN A 41 4.81 2.39 -28.96
CA GLN A 41 5.66 1.23 -29.22
C GLN A 41 7.13 1.66 -29.40
N GLN A 42 8.06 0.72 -29.18
CA GLN A 42 9.51 0.85 -29.44
C GLN A 42 10.31 1.75 -28.48
N TYR A 43 9.73 2.25 -27.38
CA TYR A 43 10.45 3.11 -26.42
C TYR A 43 11.15 2.35 -25.29
N ILE A 44 10.72 1.12 -25.01
CA ILE A 44 11.26 0.28 -23.94
C ILE A 44 11.58 -1.09 -24.52
N SER A 45 12.75 -1.64 -24.19
CA SER A 45 13.14 -2.99 -24.56
C SER A 45 12.54 -4.03 -23.62
N ASP A 46 12.31 -5.24 -24.14
CA ASP A 46 11.83 -6.37 -23.35
C ASP A 46 12.80 -6.73 -22.21
N ASP A 47 14.12 -6.62 -22.44
CA ASP A 47 15.14 -6.87 -21.42
C ASP A 47 15.01 -5.90 -20.22
N LEU A 48 14.76 -4.61 -20.49
CA LEU A 48 14.59 -3.62 -19.42
C LEU A 48 13.32 -3.88 -18.60
N ILE A 49 12.25 -4.37 -19.26
CA ILE A 49 11.02 -4.77 -18.58
C ILE A 49 11.30 -5.97 -17.67
N ALA A 50 11.99 -7.00 -18.18
CA ALA A 50 12.33 -8.20 -17.42
C ALA A 50 13.18 -7.88 -16.19
N ASP A 51 14.25 -7.08 -16.37
CA ASP A 51 15.12 -6.65 -15.26
C ASP A 51 14.34 -5.85 -14.20
N PHE A 52 13.39 -5.02 -14.62
CA PHE A 52 12.55 -4.24 -13.73
C PHE A 52 11.57 -5.12 -12.94
N GLU A 53 10.90 -6.06 -13.61
CA GLU A 53 9.97 -7.02 -12.96
C GLU A 53 10.70 -7.85 -11.90
N GLU A 54 11.90 -8.36 -12.20
CA GLU A 54 12.71 -9.13 -11.25
C GLU A 54 13.14 -8.28 -10.05
N ALA A 55 13.63 -7.07 -10.28
CA ALA A 55 14.14 -6.20 -9.21
C ALA A 55 13.05 -5.71 -8.25
N ASN A 56 11.78 -5.72 -8.66
CA ASN A 56 10.68 -5.11 -7.91
C ASN A 56 9.55 -6.08 -7.54
N ASP A 57 9.67 -7.38 -7.85
CA ASP A 57 8.64 -8.41 -7.61
C ASP A 57 7.26 -7.97 -8.12
N CYS A 58 7.22 -7.49 -9.35
CA CYS A 58 6.00 -6.96 -9.97
C CYS A 58 5.86 -7.39 -11.44
N LYS A 59 4.66 -7.17 -12.00
CA LYS A 59 4.36 -7.37 -13.42
C LYS A 59 4.13 -6.03 -14.10
N VAL A 60 4.78 -5.79 -15.23
CA VAL A 60 4.50 -4.65 -16.10
C VAL A 60 3.45 -5.06 -17.13
N ASN A 61 2.32 -4.34 -17.14
CA ASN A 61 1.27 -4.48 -18.13
C ASN A 61 1.28 -3.30 -19.09
N LEU A 62 1.69 -3.53 -20.34
CA LEU A 62 1.81 -2.48 -21.36
C LEU A 62 0.59 -2.44 -22.27
N SER A 63 0.05 -1.25 -22.44
CA SER A 63 -0.92 -0.90 -23.47
C SER A 63 -0.30 0.12 -24.42
N TYR A 64 -0.59 0.00 -25.71
CA TYR A 64 0.05 0.84 -26.73
C TYR A 64 -0.92 1.78 -27.43
N MET A 65 -0.47 3.00 -27.69
CA MET A 65 -1.15 3.97 -28.55
C MET A 65 -1.16 3.46 -30.01
N SER A 66 -2.31 3.54 -30.68
CA SER A 66 -2.50 3.00 -32.03
C SER A 66 -2.15 3.97 -33.16
N ASP A 67 -2.19 5.27 -32.90
CA ASP A 67 -1.99 6.33 -33.91
C ASP A 67 -1.66 7.67 -33.24
N ASN A 68 -0.75 8.45 -33.84
CA ASN A 68 -0.39 9.80 -33.43
C ASN A 68 -1.16 10.79 -34.30
N ALA A 69 -2.20 11.38 -33.71
CA ALA A 69 -3.16 12.27 -34.35
C ALA A 69 -2.54 13.35 -35.26
#